data_AF-A0A349K4H8-F1
#
_entry.id   AF-A0A349K4H8-F1
#
_cell.length_a   1.000
_cell.length_b   1.000
_cell.length_c   1.000
_cell.angle_alpha   90.00
_cell.angle_beta   90.00
_cell.angle_gamma   90.00
#
_symmetry.space_group_name_H-M   'P 1'
#
loop_
_entity.id
_entity.type
_entity.pdbx_description
1 polymer ?
#
loop_
_entity_poly.entity_id
_entity_poly.type
_entity_poly.pdbx_seq_one_letter_code
_entity_poly.pdbx_strand_id
1 'polypeptide(L)'
;NCYVFTINGFPYGAFHGTRVKENVYRPDWSSPERLTYTNQLFDIVARLTPEGVEGSVSTLPGSFKTFEADEPSLFANLESCARHIETLSGQSGRDLHLGLEPEPLGHFENT
;
A
#
# COMPACT_ATOMS: atom_id res chain seq x y z
N ASN A 1 7.72 -22.56 13.87
CA ASN A 1 8.59 -21.45 13.44
C ASN A 1 7.80 -20.67 12.41
N CYS A 2 7.26 -19.51 12.76
CA CYS A 2 6.33 -18.74 11.93
C CYS A 2 6.79 -17.27 11.94
N TYR A 3 6.67 -16.59 10.80
CA TYR A 3 7.00 -15.17 10.66
C TYR A 3 6.02 -14.50 9.70
N VAL A 4 5.93 -13.18 9.77
CA VAL A 4 5.17 -12.36 8.83
C VAL A 4 6.09 -11.96 7.69
N PHE A 5 5.70 -12.26 6.45
CA PHE A 5 6.44 -11.88 5.25
C PHE A 5 5.63 -11.00 4.30
N THR A 6 4.32 -10.88 4.54
CA THR A 6 3.45 -10.02 3.76
C THR A 6 2.28 -9.51 4.58
N ILE A 7 1.81 -8.30 4.28
CA ILE A 7 0.57 -7.74 4.81
C ILE A 7 -0.30 -7.30 3.64
N ASN A 8 -1.56 -7.72 3.63
CA ASN A 8 -2.55 -7.11 2.74
C ASN A 8 -3.00 -5.77 3.35
N GLY A 9 -2.55 -4.68 2.74
CA GLY A 9 -2.88 -3.29 3.06
C GLY A 9 -3.96 -2.68 2.15
N PHE A 10 -4.69 -3.49 1.40
CA PHE A 10 -5.83 -3.03 0.62
C PHE A 10 -6.89 -2.37 1.53
N PRO A 11 -7.41 -3.07 2.57
CA PRO A 11 -8.46 -2.50 3.40
C PRO A 11 -7.88 -1.39 4.27
N TYR A 12 -8.56 -0.25 4.30
CA TYR A 12 -8.19 0.85 5.20
C TYR A 12 -9.18 0.93 6.37
N GLY A 13 -8.67 0.86 7.60
CA GLY A 13 -9.48 1.00 8.81
C GLY A 13 -10.50 -0.12 9.03
N ALA A 14 -11.55 0.17 9.81
CA ALA A 14 -12.54 -0.82 10.20
C ALA A 14 -13.49 -1.18 9.04
N PHE A 15 -13.42 -2.42 8.58
CA PHE A 15 -14.32 -2.98 7.56
C PHE A 15 -15.64 -3.47 8.18
N HIS A 16 -16.48 -2.57 8.69
CA HIS A 16 -17.80 -2.93 9.23
C HIS A 16 -18.87 -1.92 8.83
N GLY A 17 -19.93 -2.37 8.13
CA GLY A 17 -21.26 -1.77 8.24
C GLY A 17 -21.81 -0.92 7.10
N THR A 18 -21.07 -0.59 6.04
CA THR A 18 -21.63 0.24 4.95
C THR A 18 -21.34 -0.30 3.55
N ARG A 19 -22.43 -0.39 2.77
CA ARG A 19 -22.62 -1.26 1.60
C ARG A 19 -22.37 -0.51 0.29
N VAL A 20 -21.16 -0.02 0.08
CA VAL A 20 -20.74 0.51 -1.23
C VAL A 20 -19.40 -0.15 -1.56
N LYS A 21 -19.41 -1.06 -2.55
CA LYS A 21 -18.25 -1.88 -2.92
C LYS A 21 -17.06 -1.03 -3.33
N GLU A 22 -17.31 0.17 -3.82
CA GLU A 22 -16.33 1.12 -4.34
C GLU A 22 -15.62 1.87 -3.19
N ASN A 23 -16.28 2.07 -2.05
CA ASN A 23 -15.67 2.77 -0.90
C ASN A 23 -14.52 1.98 -0.27
N VAL A 24 -14.36 0.70 -0.61
CA VAL A 24 -13.22 -0.12 -0.17
C VAL A 24 -11.89 0.40 -0.74
N TYR A 25 -11.95 1.18 -1.82
CA TYR A 25 -10.80 1.86 -2.40
C TYR A 25 -10.46 3.19 -1.70
N ARG A 26 -11.29 3.67 -0.76
CA ARG A 26 -11.06 4.93 -0.04
C ARG A 26 -10.39 4.67 1.32
N PRO A 27 -9.46 5.57 1.73
CA PRO A 27 -8.77 6.56 0.90
C PRO A 27 -7.93 5.86 -0.18
N ASP A 28 -7.85 6.47 -1.35
CA ASP A 28 -7.01 6.04 -2.47
C ASP A 28 -5.63 6.73 -2.42
N TRP A 29 -4.74 6.41 -3.35
CA TRP A 29 -3.37 6.93 -3.35
C TRP A 29 -3.27 8.45 -3.60
N SER A 30 -4.34 9.11 -4.06
CA SER A 30 -4.38 10.58 -4.09
C SER A 30 -4.44 11.22 -2.70
N SER A 31 -4.72 10.44 -1.64
CA SER A 31 -4.84 10.93 -0.27
C SER A 31 -3.59 10.66 0.59
N PRO A 32 -3.15 11.63 1.41
CA PRO A 32 -2.02 11.46 2.33
C PRO A 32 -2.29 10.43 3.45
N GLU A 33 -3.56 10.17 3.77
CA GLU A 33 -3.95 9.12 4.71
C GLU A 33 -3.58 7.72 4.20
N ARG A 34 -3.71 7.47 2.88
CA ARG A 34 -3.27 6.21 2.27
C ARG A 34 -1.77 6.03 2.35
N LEU A 35 -0.99 7.08 2.04
CA LEU A 35 0.48 7.06 2.18
C LEU A 35 0.89 6.72 3.61
N THR A 36 0.32 7.45 4.58
CA THR A 36 0.63 7.27 6.01
C THR A 36 0.34 5.83 6.45
N TYR A 37 -0.83 5.31 6.07
CA TYR A 37 -1.22 3.94 6.41
C TYR A 37 -0.29 2.90 5.80
N THR A 38 0.04 2.99 4.52
CA THR A 38 0.94 2.05 3.85
C THR A 38 2.34 2.08 4.47
N ASN A 39 2.88 3.25 4.79
CA ASN A 39 4.18 3.37 5.46
C ASN A 39 4.19 2.69 6.84
N GLN A 40 3.11 2.82 7.62
CA GLN A 40 2.98 2.13 8.90
C GLN A 40 2.97 0.60 8.74
N LEU A 41 2.37 0.07 7.67
CA LEU A 41 2.42 -1.36 7.38
C LEU A 41 3.85 -1.81 7.09
N PHE A 42 4.63 -1.03 6.34
CA PHE A 42 6.05 -1.33 6.12
C PHE A 42 6.87 -1.27 7.40
N ASP A 43 6.62 -0.30 8.29
CA ASP A 43 7.28 -0.23 9.59
C ASP A 43 7.00 -1.48 10.44
N ILE A 44 5.79 -2.05 10.34
CA ILE A 44 5.43 -3.32 10.98
C ILE A 44 6.16 -4.49 10.32
N VAL A 45 6.11 -4.60 8.99
CA VAL A 45 6.79 -5.68 8.24
C VAL A 45 8.28 -5.70 8.54
N ALA A 46 8.96 -4.55 8.50
CA ALA A 46 10.39 -4.47 8.78
C ALA A 46 10.77 -4.90 10.21
N ARG A 47 9.85 -4.81 11.17
CA ARG A 47 10.08 -5.30 12.55
C ARG A 47 9.79 -6.80 12.70
N LEU A 48 8.83 -7.34 11.96
CA LEU A 48 8.35 -8.71 12.12
C LEU A 48 9.05 -9.72 11.20
N THR A 49 9.51 -9.27 10.03
CA THR A 49 10.26 -10.11 9.10
C THR A 49 11.66 -10.37 9.67
N PRO A 50 12.20 -11.60 9.62
CA PRO A 50 13.60 -11.87 9.98
C PRO A 50 14.59 -11.12 9.07
N GLU A 51 15.81 -10.90 9.55
CA GLU A 51 16.89 -10.34 8.72
C GLU A 51 17.21 -11.26 7.53
N GLY A 52 17.51 -10.67 6.36
CA GLY A 52 17.80 -11.40 5.14
C GLY A 52 16.59 -12.08 4.47
N VAL A 53 15.38 -11.89 5.01
CA VAL A 53 14.13 -12.37 4.41
C VAL A 53 13.36 -11.19 3.84
N GLU A 54 12.75 -11.40 2.67
CA GLU A 54 11.92 -10.39 2.01
C GLU A 54 10.61 -10.12 2.76
N GLY A 55 10.10 -8.90 2.62
CA GLY A 55 8.82 -8.46 3.16
C GLY A 55 8.01 -7.69 2.13
N SER A 56 6.69 -7.81 2.15
CA SER A 56 5.84 -7.06 1.22
C SER A 56 4.58 -6.48 1.85
N VAL A 57 4.07 -5.42 1.24
CA VAL A 57 2.73 -4.90 1.51
C VAL A 57 1.98 -4.85 0.18
N SER A 58 0.83 -5.51 0.09
CA SER A 58 -0.08 -5.35 -1.06
C SER A 58 -1.09 -4.24 -0.79
N THR A 59 -1.58 -3.56 -1.82
CA THR A 59 -2.53 -2.45 -1.70
C THR A 59 -3.32 -2.26 -2.99
N LEU A 60 -4.33 -1.38 -2.96
CA LEU A 60 -5.19 -1.07 -4.10
C LEU A 60 -4.44 -0.45 -5.30
N PRO A 61 -4.96 -0.58 -6.54
CA PRO A 61 -4.33 -0.12 -7.79
C PRO A 61 -4.36 1.41 -7.97
N GLY A 62 -3.70 2.16 -7.10
CA GLY A 62 -3.69 3.64 -7.17
C GLY A 62 -5.02 4.24 -6.72
N SER A 63 -6.09 4.08 -7.51
CA SER A 63 -7.45 4.50 -7.19
C SER A 63 -8.49 3.62 -7.90
N PHE A 64 -9.76 3.95 -7.72
CA PHE A 64 -10.86 3.40 -8.52
C PHE A 64 -11.14 4.35 -9.69
N LYS A 65 -11.29 3.83 -10.92
CA LYS A 65 -11.38 4.65 -12.15
C LYS A 65 -12.43 5.75 -12.09
N THR A 66 -13.59 5.50 -11.46
CA THR A 66 -14.67 6.49 -11.41
C THR A 66 -14.47 7.57 -10.34
N PHE A 67 -13.39 7.52 -9.55
CA PHE A 67 -13.09 8.55 -8.55
C PHE A 67 -12.41 9.78 -9.13
N GLU A 68 -11.95 9.73 -10.39
CA GLU A 68 -11.24 10.84 -11.04
C GLU A 68 -10.11 11.37 -10.14
N ALA A 69 -9.25 10.44 -9.69
CA ALA A 69 -8.18 10.74 -8.74
C ALA A 69 -7.21 11.80 -9.31
N ASP A 70 -6.71 12.65 -8.42
CA ASP A 70 -5.65 13.59 -8.74
C ASP A 70 -4.33 12.83 -8.97
N GLU A 71 -4.05 12.51 -10.25
CA GLU A 71 -2.87 11.75 -10.67
C GLU A 71 -1.54 12.34 -10.16
N PRO A 72 -1.28 13.66 -10.26
CA PRO A 72 -0.10 14.26 -9.64
C PRO A 72 0.07 13.92 -8.16
N SER A 73 -0.97 14.04 -7.34
CA SER A 73 -0.92 13.68 -5.91
C SER A 73 -0.74 12.18 -5.70
N LEU A 74 -1.40 11.36 -6.52
CA LEU A 74 -1.28 9.91 -6.50
C LEU A 74 0.16 9.45 -6.74
N PHE A 75 0.80 9.95 -7.79
CA PHE A 75 2.18 9.61 -8.11
C PHE A 75 3.16 10.18 -7.09
N ALA A 76 2.93 11.40 -6.59
CA ALA A 76 3.75 11.99 -5.54
C ALA A 76 3.73 11.14 -4.26
N ASN A 77 2.55 10.65 -3.85
CA ASN A 77 2.42 9.77 -2.70
C ASN A 77 3.09 8.40 -2.91
N LEU A 78 2.96 7.81 -4.10
CA LEU A 78 3.67 6.57 -4.45
C LEU A 78 5.19 6.75 -4.40
N GLU A 79 5.70 7.86 -4.93
CA GLU A 79 7.13 8.19 -4.88
C GLU A 79 7.61 8.39 -3.43
N SER A 80 6.83 9.10 -2.61
CA SER A 80 7.11 9.24 -1.17
C SER A 80 7.13 7.90 -0.44
N CYS A 81 6.22 6.98 -0.77
CA CYS A 81 6.21 5.63 -0.20
C CYS A 81 7.45 4.84 -0.64
N ALA A 82 7.83 4.90 -1.92
CA ALA A 82 9.04 4.25 -2.42
C ALA A 82 10.30 4.72 -1.68
N ARG A 83 10.44 6.03 -1.42
CA ARG A 83 11.56 6.57 -0.62
C ARG A 83 11.56 6.09 0.84
N HIS A 84 10.38 5.94 1.45
CA HIS A 84 10.24 5.37 2.79
C HIS A 84 10.72 3.92 2.82
N ILE A 85 10.26 3.12 1.85
CA ILE A 85 10.63 1.71 1.71
C ILE A 85 12.14 1.57 1.48
N GLU A 86 12.75 2.37 0.61
CA GLU A 86 14.20 2.37 0.36
C GLU A 86 14.99 2.66 1.64
N THR A 87 14.59 3.70 2.39
CA THR A 87 15.22 4.04 3.67
C THR A 87 15.12 2.90 4.67
N LEU A 88 13.93 2.30 4.80
CA LEU A 88 13.68 1.22 5.74
C LEU A 88 14.40 -0.08 5.35
N SER A 89 14.47 -0.38 4.06
CA SER A 89 15.22 -1.51 3.51
C SER A 89 16.71 -1.38 3.85
N GLY A 90 17.31 -0.20 3.61
CA GLY A 90 18.70 0.07 3.93
C GLY A 90 19.03 -0.01 5.43
N GLN A 91 18.11 0.43 6.30
CA GLN A 91 18.29 0.36 7.75
C GLN A 91 18.11 -1.05 8.33
N SER A 92 17.20 -1.82 7.74
CA SER A 92 16.79 -3.12 8.27
C SER A 92 17.51 -4.31 7.61
N GLY A 93 18.20 -4.10 6.48
CA GLY A 93 18.81 -5.18 5.70
C GLY A 93 17.80 -6.14 5.07
N ARG A 94 16.55 -5.71 4.94
CA ARG A 94 15.44 -6.50 4.37
C ARG A 94 15.10 -5.98 3.00
N ASP A 95 14.82 -6.89 2.08
CA ASP A 95 14.26 -6.54 0.78
C ASP A 95 12.75 -6.31 0.92
N LEU A 96 12.26 -5.10 0.62
CA LEU A 96 10.90 -4.67 0.91
C LEU A 96 10.18 -4.21 -0.36
N HIS A 97 8.98 -4.75 -0.60
CA HIS A 97 8.25 -4.57 -1.86
C HIS A 97 6.82 -4.05 -1.66
N LEU A 98 6.42 -3.06 -2.46
CA LEU A 98 5.04 -2.60 -2.57
C LEU A 98 4.35 -3.29 -3.75
N GLY A 99 3.28 -4.04 -3.49
CA GLY A 99 2.46 -4.67 -4.51
C GLY A 99 1.18 -3.87 -4.77
N LEU A 100 1.03 -3.31 -5.98
CA LEU A 100 -0.22 -2.70 -6.43
C LEU A 100 -1.11 -3.80 -7.05
N GLU A 101 -2.23 -4.12 -6.41
CA GLU A 101 -3.10 -5.23 -6.82
C GLU A 101 -3.86 -4.88 -8.11
N PRO A 102 -3.88 -5.75 -9.13
CA PRO A 102 -4.50 -5.47 -10.43
C PRO A 102 -6.02 -5.69 -10.39
N GLU A 103 -6.73 -4.92 -9.56
CA GLU A 103 -8.19 -5.03 -9.47
C GLU A 103 -8.90 -4.51 -10.73
N PRO A 104 -10.03 -5.12 -11.13
CA PRO A 104 -10.90 -4.58 -12.17
C PRO A 104 -11.34 -3.16 -11.86
N LEU A 105 -11.35 -2.29 -12.87
CA LEU A 105 -11.62 -0.86 -12.74
C LEU A 105 -10.63 -0.10 -11.84
N GLY A 106 -9.48 -0.70 -11.55
CA GLY A 106 -8.35 -0.05 -10.88
C GLY A 106 -7.66 0.97 -11.79
N HIS A 107 -7.11 2.02 -11.20
CA HIS A 107 -6.46 3.09 -11.95
C HIS A 107 -5.28 2.59 -12.81
N PHE A 108 -4.59 1.52 -12.40
CA PHE A 108 -3.48 0.94 -13.16
C PHE A 108 -3.85 -0.26 -14.04
N GLU A 109 -5.14 -0.60 -14.17
CA GLU A 109 -5.58 -1.80 -14.91
C GLU A 109 -5.22 -1.77 -16.41
N ASN A 110 -5.29 -0.59 -17.05
CA ASN A 110 -5.11 -0.44 -18.50
C ASN A 110 -4.58 0.94 -18.92
N THR A 111 -3.85 1.59 -18.04
CA THR A 111 -3.25 2.92 -18.25
C THR A 111 -1.94 2.81 -19.01
#